data_AF-A0A2N6SPP6-F1
#
_entry.id   AF-A0A2N6SPP6-F1
#
_cell.length_a   1.000
_cell.length_b   1.000
_cell.length_c   1.000
_cell.angle_alpha   90.00
_cell.angle_beta   90.00
_cell.angle_gamma   90.00
#
_symmetry.space_group_name_H-M   'P 1'
#
loop_
_entity.id
_entity.type
_entity.pdbx_description
1 polymer ?
#
loop_
_entity_poly.entity_id
_entity_poly.type
_entity_poly.pdbx_seq_one_letter_code
_entity_poly.pdbx_strand_id
1 'polypeptide(L)'
;MLSILGFILAIAVVIYGVFKQRNSIFMSLVGIFIVVVMSGMPFAESFLGDETSFVNGMGSFIADYFILFFLSATFAMYMDRSGRRNRYARTIINDLGSRRR
;
A
#
# COMPACT_ATOMS: atom_id res chain seq x y z
N MET A 1 -12.00 12.69 20.80
CA MET A 1 -12.19 11.21 20.74
C MET A 1 -12.87 10.74 19.46
N LEU A 2 -13.68 11.56 18.78
CA LEU A 2 -14.29 11.21 17.48
C LEU A 2 -13.25 10.92 16.38
N SER A 3 -12.13 11.65 16.33
CA SER A 3 -11.08 11.45 15.32
C SER A 3 -10.41 10.08 15.40
N ILE A 4 -10.24 9.50 16.61
CA ILE A 4 -9.68 8.15 16.79
C ILE A 4 -10.63 7.08 16.24
N LEU A 5 -11.94 7.23 16.49
CA LEU A 5 -12.96 6.35 15.92
C LEU A 5 -12.99 6.43 14.39
N GLY A 6 -12.85 7.65 13.85
CA GLY A 6 -12.74 7.85 12.41
C GLY A 6 -11.51 7.22 11.78
N PHE A 7 -10.38 7.26 12.49
CA PHE A 7 -9.16 6.62 12.02
C PHE A 7 -9.26 5.10 11.97
N ILE A 8 -9.83 4.48 13.03
CA ILE A 8 -10.06 3.03 13.09
C ILE A 8 -11.03 2.60 11.98
N LEU A 9 -12.11 3.35 11.75
CA LEU A 9 -13.08 3.07 10.72
C LEU A 9 -12.48 3.21 9.32
N ALA A 10 -11.67 4.24 9.06
CA ALA A 10 -10.97 4.42 7.80
C ALA A 10 -10.02 3.26 7.50
N ILE A 11 -9.23 2.82 8.50
CA ILE A 11 -8.34 1.66 8.37
C ILE A 11 -9.14 0.41 8.01
N ALA A 12 -10.24 0.12 8.71
CA ALA A 12 -11.07 -1.05 8.44
C ALA A 12 -11.63 -1.06 7.01
N VAL A 13 -12.09 0.10 6.53
CA VAL A 13 -12.61 0.26 5.16
C VAL A 13 -11.53 0.07 4.10
N VAL A 14 -10.34 0.64 4.31
CA VAL A 14 -9.21 0.48 3.38
C VAL A 14 -8.76 -0.98 3.32
N ILE A 15 -8.58 -1.63 4.48
CA ILE A 15 -8.18 -3.04 4.56
C ILE A 15 -9.20 -3.91 3.82
N TYR A 16 -10.49 -3.77 4.13
CA TYR A 16 -11.55 -4.51 3.45
C TYR A 16 -11.56 -4.27 1.94
N GLY A 17 -11.32 -3.02 1.52
CA GLY A 17 -11.23 -2.64 0.12
C GLY A 17 -10.07 -3.29 -0.63
N VAL A 18 -8.89 -3.34 -0.01
CA VAL A 18 -7.69 -3.98 -0.58
C VAL A 18 -7.88 -5.50 -0.69
N PHE A 19 -8.48 -6.15 0.31
CA PHE A 19 -8.79 -7.59 0.25
C PHE A 19 -9.76 -7.95 -0.88
N LYS A 20 -10.62 -7.01 -1.29
CA LYS A 20 -11.54 -7.20 -2.43
C LYS A 20 -10.87 -6.97 -3.81
N GLN A 21 -9.55 -6.88 -3.87
CA GLN A 21 -8.76 -6.58 -5.08
C GLN A 21 -9.19 -5.29 -5.80
N ARG A 22 -9.73 -4.31 -5.07
CA ARG A 22 -9.92 -2.97 -5.62
C ARG A 22 -8.58 -2.27 -5.73
N ASN A 23 -8.46 -1.35 -6.68
CA ASN A 23 -7.24 -0.57 -6.87
C ASN A 23 -6.85 0.15 -5.58
N SER A 24 -5.67 -0.17 -5.05
CA SER A 24 -5.14 0.35 -3.78
C SER A 24 -5.10 1.89 -3.76
N ILE A 25 -4.81 2.50 -4.92
CA ILE A 25 -4.76 3.96 -5.07
C ILE A 25 -6.15 4.59 -4.88
N PHE A 26 -7.21 3.97 -5.40
CA PHE A 26 -8.56 4.48 -5.18
C PHE A 26 -9.00 4.32 -3.72
N MET A 27 -8.59 3.22 -3.08
CA MET A 27 -8.93 2.95 -1.68
C MET A 27 -8.24 3.93 -0.70
N SER A 28 -7.01 4.38 -0.99
CA SER A 28 -6.35 5.39 -0.17
C SER A 28 -7.09 6.73 -0.19
N LEU A 29 -7.57 7.18 -1.36
CA LEU A 29 -8.39 8.40 -1.49
C LEU A 29 -9.66 8.32 -0.64
N VAL A 30 -10.35 7.18 -0.67
CA VAL A 30 -11.55 6.93 0.15
C VAL A 30 -11.21 6.96 1.63
N GLY A 31 -10.08 6.36 2.03
CA GLY A 31 -9.61 6.36 3.42
C GLY A 31 -9.42 7.77 3.97
N ILE A 32 -8.73 8.64 3.22
CA ILE A 32 -8.50 10.03 3.63
C ILE A 32 -9.80 10.81 3.68
N PHE A 33 -10.69 10.61 2.70
CA PHE A 33 -12.00 11.25 2.72
C PHE A 33 -12.76 10.94 4.02
N ILE A 34 -12.76 9.68 4.45
CA ILE A 34 -13.38 9.26 5.72
C ILE A 34 -12.67 9.91 6.91
N VAL A 35 -11.33 9.93 6.95
CA VAL A 35 -10.57 10.54 8.04
C VAL A 35 -10.84 12.05 8.15
N VAL A 36 -10.84 12.78 7.03
CA VAL A 36 -11.07 14.22 6.99
C VAL A 36 -12.49 14.55 7.46
N VAL A 37 -13.50 13.83 6.96
CA VAL A 37 -14.90 14.02 7.37
C VAL A 37 -15.10 13.73 8.85
N MET A 38 -14.51 12.66 9.39
CA MET A 38 -14.68 12.27 10.79
C MET A 38 -13.79 13.05 11.77
N SER A 39 -12.69 13.66 11.29
CA SER A 39 -11.78 14.45 12.11
C SER A 39 -12.09 15.95 12.09
N GLY A 40 -12.96 16.41 11.18
CA GLY A 40 -13.32 17.82 11.07
C GLY A 40 -12.19 18.71 10.54
N MET A 41 -11.20 18.12 9.84
CA MET A 41 -10.08 18.87 9.28
C MET A 41 -10.46 19.52 7.94
N PRO A 42 -9.82 20.65 7.55
CA PRO A 42 -10.05 21.28 6.26
C PRO A 42 -9.58 20.36 5.13
N PHE A 43 -10.50 19.99 4.21
CA PHE A 43 -10.20 19.07 3.10
C PHE A 43 -9.10 19.60 2.17
N ALA A 44 -9.11 20.89 1.84
CA ALA A 44 -8.11 21.48 0.96
C ALA A 44 -6.69 21.41 1.55
N GLU A 45 -6.53 21.73 2.84
CA GLU A 45 -5.23 21.68 3.50
C GLU A 45 -4.75 20.23 3.71
N SER A 46 -5.66 19.34 4.08
CA SER A 46 -5.35 17.92 4.30
C SER A 46 -5.01 17.15 3.01
N PHE A 47 -5.52 17.61 1.87
CA PHE A 47 -5.37 16.93 0.58
C PHE A 47 -4.35 17.59 -0.36
N LEU A 48 -4.36 18.92 -0.43
CA LEU A 48 -3.57 19.74 -1.37
C LEU A 48 -2.61 20.72 -0.68
N GLY A 49 -2.61 20.79 0.65
CA GLY A 49 -1.72 21.69 1.40
C GLY A 49 -0.23 21.36 1.21
N ASP A 50 0.65 22.29 1.59
CA ASP A 50 2.07 22.15 1.27
C ASP A 50 2.79 21.12 2.15
N GLU A 51 2.68 21.17 3.48
CA GLU A 51 3.62 20.43 4.34
C GLU A 51 3.08 19.10 4.92
N THR A 52 1.79 19.03 5.25
CA THR A 52 1.18 17.85 5.91
C THR A 52 0.11 17.16 5.07
N SER A 53 0.00 17.53 3.79
CA SER A 53 -1.01 16.96 2.92
C SER A 53 -0.71 15.53 2.51
N PHE A 54 -1.76 14.79 2.19
CA PHE A 54 -1.64 13.46 1.64
C PHE A 54 -0.81 13.42 0.35
N VAL A 55 -1.01 14.38 -0.56
CA VAL A 55 -0.31 14.41 -1.85
C VAL A 55 1.19 14.62 -1.65
N ASN A 56 1.58 15.52 -0.74
CA ASN A 56 3.00 15.72 -0.46
C ASN A 56 3.61 14.48 0.23
N GLY A 57 2.93 13.90 1.22
CA GLY A 57 3.39 12.66 1.86
C GLY A 57 3.53 11.49 0.87
N MET A 58 2.61 11.37 -0.09
CA MET A 58 2.69 10.34 -1.13
C MET A 58 3.83 10.64 -2.12
N GLY A 59 4.04 11.90 -2.47
CA GLY A 59 5.13 12.36 -3.32
C GLY A 59 6.51 12.09 -2.70
N SER A 60 6.70 12.49 -1.43
CA SER A 60 7.93 12.21 -0.67
C SER A 60 8.17 10.72 -0.51
N PHE A 61 7.14 9.92 -0.21
CA PHE A 61 7.29 8.47 -0.13
C PHE A 61 7.78 7.86 -1.45
N ILE A 62 7.20 8.28 -2.58
CA ILE A 62 7.65 7.80 -3.89
C ILE A 62 9.09 8.23 -4.14
N ALA A 63 9.45 9.49 -3.83
CA ALA A 63 10.80 10.01 -4.04
C ALA A 63 11.85 9.29 -3.19
N ASP A 64 11.60 9.16 -1.88
CA ASP A 64 12.52 8.57 -0.91
C ASP A 64 12.76 7.09 -1.18
N TYR A 65 11.70 6.36 -1.55
CA TYR A 65 11.76 4.92 -1.81
C TYR A 65 11.87 4.58 -3.30
N PHE A 66 12.06 5.58 -4.18
CA PHE A 66 12.07 5.38 -5.63
C PHE A 66 13.10 4.33 -6.04
N ILE A 67 14.34 4.47 -5.54
CA ILE A 67 15.44 3.55 -5.87
C ILE A 67 15.12 2.13 -5.39
N LEU A 68 14.55 1.99 -4.20
CA LEU A 68 14.20 0.69 -3.63
C LEU A 68 13.11 0.01 -4.45
N PHE A 69 12.05 0.75 -4.84
CA PHE A 69 10.99 0.22 -5.70
C PHE A 69 11.50 -0.10 -7.11
N PHE A 70 12.30 0.77 -7.70
CA PHE A 70 12.87 0.57 -9.03
C PHE A 70 13.76 -0.67 -9.09
N LEU A 71 14.63 -0.84 -8.08
CA LEU A 71 15.51 -1.99 -7.99
C LEU A 71 14.71 -3.28 -7.73
N SER A 72 13.70 -3.22 -6.86
CA SER A 72 12.79 -4.34 -6.60
C SER A 72 12.03 -4.78 -7.86
N ALA A 73 11.52 -3.83 -8.65
CA ALA A 73 10.81 -4.11 -9.88
C ALA A 73 11.75 -4.68 -10.96
N THR A 74 12.93 -4.10 -11.11
CA THR A 74 13.96 -4.59 -12.05
C THR A 74 14.42 -6.00 -11.70
N PHE A 75 14.68 -6.25 -10.43
CA PHE A 75 15.03 -7.59 -9.93
C PHE A 75 13.90 -8.60 -10.16
N ALA A 76 12.64 -8.23 -9.87
CA ALA A 76 11.49 -9.09 -10.12
C ALA A 76 11.35 -9.45 -11.62
N MET A 77 11.54 -8.47 -12.50
CA MET A 77 11.49 -8.66 -13.95
C MET A 77 12.67 -9.50 -14.47
N TYR A 78 13.87 -9.32 -13.91
CA TYR A 78 15.03 -10.16 -14.20
C TYR A 78 14.79 -11.62 -13.77
N MET A 79 14.21 -11.82 -12.59
CA MET A 79 13.85 -13.15 -12.08
C MET A 79 12.77 -13.83 -12.94
N ASP A 80 11.84 -13.06 -13.49
CA ASP A 80 10.83 -13.54 -14.43
C ASP A 80 11.44 -13.94 -15.77
N ARG A 81 12.23 -13.05 -16.39
CA ARG A 81 12.88 -13.30 -17.69
C ARG A 81 13.91 -14.43 -17.64
N SER A 82 14.62 -14.59 -16.53
CA SER A 82 15.63 -15.66 -16.38
C SER A 82 15.02 -17.05 -16.19
N GLY A 83 13.69 -17.19 -16.07
CA GLY A 83 13.02 -18.46 -15.81
C GLY A 83 13.32 -19.07 -14.43
N ARG A 84 14.19 -18.42 -13.65
CA ARG A 84 14.64 -18.89 -12.33
C ARG A 84 13.56 -18.73 -11.27
N ARG A 85 12.59 -17.82 -11.45
CA ARG A 85 11.44 -17.65 -10.54
C ARG A 85 10.74 -18.98 -10.23
N ASN A 86 10.50 -19.82 -11.25
CA ASN A 86 9.83 -21.11 -11.07
C ASN A 86 10.67 -22.13 -10.30
N ARG A 87 12.00 -22.09 -10.46
CA ARG A 87 12.91 -22.96 -9.70
C ARG A 87 12.91 -22.59 -8.22
N TYR A 88 13.03 -21.30 -7.91
CA TYR A 88 12.97 -20.83 -6.52
C TYR A 88 11.60 -21.11 -5.88
N ALA A 89 10.50 -20.91 -6.59
CA ALA A 89 9.16 -21.24 -6.10
C ALA A 89 9.02 -22.74 -5.76
N ARG A 90 9.52 -23.63 -6.63
CA ARG A 90 9.50 -25.09 -6.38
C ARG A 90 10.37 -25.48 -5.19
N THR A 91 11.55 -24.88 -5.01
CA THR A 91 12.40 -25.14 -3.84
C THR A 91 11.68 -24.79 -2.54
N ILE A 92 11.03 -23.61 -2.49
CA ILE A 92 10.29 -23.16 -1.32
C ILE A 92 9.09 -24.08 -1.04
N ILE A 93 8.34 -24.49 -2.08
CA ILE A 93 7.23 -25.44 -1.93
C ILE A 93 7.70 -26.82 -1.48
N ASN A 94 8.85 -27.30 -1.96
CA ASN A 94 9.38 -28.59 -1.53
C ASN A 94 9.86 -28.55 -0.08
N ASP A 95 10.46 -27.46 0.37
CA ASP A 95 10.98 -27.33 1.73
C ASP A 95 9.85 -27.11 2.76
N LEU A 96 8.88 -26.24 2.44
CA LEU A 96 7.75 -25.94 3.33
C LEU A 96 6.57 -26.91 3.17
N GLY A 97 6.34 -27.41 1.96
CA GLY A 97 5.24 -28.32 1.62
C GLY A 97 5.53 -29.79 1.91
N SER A 98 6.81 -30.18 2.04
CA SER A 98 7.17 -31.53 2.51
C SER A 98 6.73 -31.81 3.94
N ARG A 99 6.43 -30.78 4.74
CA ARG A 99 5.85 -30.91 6.10
C ARG A 99 4.34 -31.17 6.13
N ARG A 100 3.66 -31.27 4.99
CA ARG A 100 2.22 -31.57 4.88
C ARG A 100 1.90 -32.99 4.41
N ARG A 101 2.87 -33.91 4.43
CA ARG A 101 2.63 -35.35 4.23
C ARG A 101 2.92 -36.12 5.51
#